data_AF-X0WTP3-F1
#
_entry.id   AF-X0WTP3-F1
#
_cell.length_a   1.000
_cell.length_b   1.000
_cell.length_c   1.000
_cell.angle_alpha   90.00
_cell.angle_beta   90.00
_cell.angle_gamma   90.00
#
_symmetry.space_group_name_H-M   'P 1'
#
loop_
_entity.id
_entity.type
_entity.pdbx_description
1 polymer ?
#
loop_
_entity_poly.entity_id
_entity_poly.type
_entity_poly.pdbx_seq_one_letter_code
_entity_poly.pdbx_strand_id
1 'polypeptide(L)'
;MDTDGFGALANSLYFIQKARVAAQVRKTHLAKNEEKCPITEEVLEKTHAVEEWLEDKVKTYVKAHPAYDWFSKVKGVGDLNIGKVVSLIDIQKASQVSKLWRFAGMGVLNGKAERMQAGEKLHYNKILKSMCWRLAKSLIRAKGAYYEFYKEQKARLTTRLEGDGFTI
;
A
#
# COMPACT_ATOMS: atom_id res chain seq x y z
N MET A 1 -16.49 -7.84 -13.17
CA MET A 1 -16.22 -6.46 -12.72
C MET A 1 -14.97 -6.02 -13.44
N ASP A 2 -15.03 -4.93 -14.21
CA ASP A 2 -13.94 -4.50 -15.10
C ASP A 2 -12.70 -4.11 -14.27
N THR A 3 -11.68 -4.96 -14.27
CA THR A 3 -10.48 -4.84 -13.42
C THR A 3 -9.59 -3.66 -13.83
N ASP A 4 -9.68 -3.25 -15.10
CA ASP A 4 -8.78 -2.28 -15.69
C ASP A 4 -9.08 -0.85 -15.18
N GLY A 5 -10.37 -0.52 -15.00
CA GLY A 5 -10.80 0.75 -14.41
C GLY A 5 -10.43 0.90 -12.93
N PHE A 6 -10.44 -0.19 -12.16
CA PHE A 6 -10.16 -0.14 -10.73
C PHE A 6 -8.66 -0.01 -10.44
N GLY A 7 -7.80 -0.67 -11.23
CA GLY A 7 -6.35 -0.49 -11.17
C GLY A 7 -5.92 0.93 -11.55
N ALA A 8 -6.55 1.54 -12.56
CA ALA A 8 -6.33 2.93 -12.93
C ALA A 8 -6.65 3.89 -11.78
N LEU A 9 -7.73 3.64 -11.04
CA LEU A 9 -8.14 4.48 -9.91
C LEU A 9 -7.08 4.52 -8.79
N ALA A 10 -6.56 3.37 -8.37
CA ALA A 10 -5.55 3.32 -7.31
C ALA A 10 -4.21 3.92 -7.74
N ASN A 11 -3.80 3.72 -9.01
CA ASN A 11 -2.61 4.35 -9.56
C ASN A 11 -2.75 5.87 -9.61
N SER A 12 -3.87 6.38 -10.13
CA SER A 12 -4.17 7.82 -10.17
C SER A 12 -4.14 8.42 -8.77
N LEU A 13 -4.78 7.78 -7.80
CA LEU A 13 -4.77 8.24 -6.41
C LEU A 13 -3.36 8.28 -5.82
N TYR A 14 -2.53 7.28 -6.11
CA TYR A 14 -1.13 7.29 -5.66
C TYR A 14 -0.35 8.50 -6.21
N PHE A 15 -0.50 8.81 -7.50
CA PHE A 15 0.19 9.96 -8.11
C PHE A 15 -0.32 11.30 -7.58
N ILE A 16 -1.63 11.46 -7.44
CA ILE A 16 -2.24 12.68 -6.89
C ILE A 16 -1.81 12.90 -5.44
N GLN A 17 -1.76 11.85 -4.63
CA GLN A 17 -1.23 11.94 -3.26
C GLN A 17 0.22 12.40 -3.22
N LYS A 18 1.06 11.93 -4.14
CA LYS A 18 2.46 12.37 -4.26
C LYS A 18 2.55 13.85 -4.66
N ALA A 19 1.74 14.28 -5.63
CA ALA A 19 1.69 15.67 -6.07
C ALA A 19 1.23 16.60 -4.94
N ARG A 20 0.16 16.23 -4.22
CA ARG A 20 -0.36 16.99 -3.08
C ARG A 20 0.68 17.12 -1.96
N VAL A 21 1.34 16.01 -1.58
CA VAL A 21 2.40 16.03 -0.56
C VAL A 21 3.55 16.94 -1.00
N ALA A 22 3.96 16.89 -2.26
CA ALA A 22 5.02 17.77 -2.78
C ALA A 22 4.63 19.25 -2.71
N ALA A 23 3.41 19.60 -3.13
CA ALA A 23 2.89 20.96 -3.05
C ALA A 23 2.78 21.45 -1.59
N GLN A 24 2.32 20.59 -0.68
CA GLN A 24 2.23 20.90 0.75
C GLN A 24 3.61 21.16 1.35
N VAL A 25 4.60 20.29 1.07
CA VAL A 25 5.98 20.47 1.56
C VAL A 25 6.58 21.77 1.03
N ARG A 26 6.35 22.08 -0.25
CA ARG A 26 6.81 23.35 -0.84
C ARG A 26 6.16 24.55 -0.16
N LYS A 27 4.84 24.53 0.08
CA LYS A 27 4.14 25.59 0.81
C LYS A 27 4.74 25.80 2.20
N THR A 28 4.98 24.72 2.94
CA THR A 28 5.61 24.78 4.27
C THR A 28 7.03 25.34 4.21
N HIS A 29 7.81 25.01 3.18
CA HIS A 29 9.17 25.54 3.01
C HIS A 29 9.15 27.06 2.71
N LEU A 30 8.31 27.50 1.78
CA LEU A 30 8.17 28.93 1.46
C LEU A 30 7.75 29.75 2.68
N ALA A 31 6.77 29.25 3.45
CA ALA A 31 6.31 29.91 4.66
C ALA A 31 7.42 30.10 5.72
N LYS A 32 8.41 29.19 5.78
CA LYS A 32 9.57 29.33 6.68
C LYS A 32 10.54 30.44 6.25
N ASN A 33 10.53 30.78 4.97
CA ASN A 33 11.35 31.86 4.40
C ASN A 33 10.54 33.15 4.25
N GLU A 34 9.35 33.24 4.87
CA GLU A 34 8.43 34.37 4.75
C GLU A 34 7.95 34.65 3.31
N GLU A 35 8.10 33.65 2.42
CA GLU A 35 7.69 33.71 1.03
C GLU A 35 6.32 33.05 0.81
N LYS A 36 5.62 33.51 -0.23
CA LYS A 36 4.37 32.90 -0.71
C LYS A 36 4.41 32.72 -2.22
N CYS A 37 3.86 31.61 -2.69
CA CYS A 37 3.72 31.32 -4.11
C CYS A 37 2.25 30.95 -4.40
N PRO A 38 1.44 31.85 -4.99
CA PRO A 38 0.03 31.60 -5.27
C PRO A 38 -0.20 30.32 -6.08
N ILE A 39 0.67 30.04 -7.06
CA ILE A 39 0.60 28.83 -7.88
C ILE A 39 0.81 27.56 -7.04
N THR A 40 1.67 27.60 -6.01
CA THR A 40 1.86 26.44 -5.13
C THR A 40 0.60 26.17 -4.30
N GLU A 41 -0.08 27.23 -3.85
CA GLU A 41 -1.32 27.12 -3.09
C GLU A 41 -2.46 26.61 -3.97
N GLU A 42 -2.60 27.13 -5.19
CA GLU A 42 -3.59 26.65 -6.16
C GLU A 42 -3.34 25.18 -6.54
N VAL A 43 -2.09 24.78 -6.78
CA VAL A 43 -1.75 23.38 -7.05
C VAL A 43 -2.12 22.49 -5.85
N LEU A 44 -1.86 22.94 -4.63
CA LEU A 44 -2.23 22.21 -3.42
C LEU A 44 -3.74 22.03 -3.32
N GLU A 45 -4.52 23.09 -3.57
CA GLU A 45 -5.99 23.05 -3.55
C GLU A 45 -6.54 22.09 -4.60
N LYS A 46 -6.10 22.22 -5.86
CA LYS A 46 -6.57 21.34 -6.95
C LYS A 46 -6.20 19.88 -6.71
N THR A 47 -4.98 19.62 -6.25
CA THR A 47 -4.56 18.23 -5.95
C THR A 47 -5.30 17.65 -4.75
N HIS A 48 -5.65 18.46 -3.76
CA HIS A 48 -6.49 18.03 -2.64
C HIS A 48 -7.91 17.65 -3.09
N ALA A 49 -8.55 18.50 -3.90
CA ALA A 49 -9.90 18.22 -4.42
C ALA A 49 -9.94 16.93 -5.26
N VAL A 50 -8.93 16.71 -6.11
CA VAL A 50 -8.81 15.47 -6.88
C VAL A 50 -8.51 14.27 -5.98
N GLU A 51 -7.69 14.43 -4.94
CA GLU A 51 -7.44 13.37 -3.95
C GLU A 51 -8.75 12.92 -3.30
N GLU A 52 -9.53 13.84 -2.74
CA GLU A 52 -10.81 13.52 -2.09
C GLU A 52 -11.77 12.78 -3.04
N TRP A 53 -11.94 13.28 -4.26
CA TRP A 53 -12.78 12.64 -5.27
C TRP A 53 -12.34 11.19 -5.57
N LEU A 54 -11.03 10.96 -5.73
CA LEU A 54 -10.48 9.63 -5.97
C LEU A 54 -10.64 8.72 -4.75
N GLU A 55 -10.45 9.24 -3.53
CA GLU A 55 -10.63 8.47 -2.30
C GLU A 55 -12.06 7.95 -2.15
N ASP A 56 -13.06 8.78 -2.45
CA ASP A 56 -14.46 8.39 -2.36
C ASP A 56 -14.85 7.35 -3.41
N LYS A 57 -14.27 7.44 -4.61
CA LYS A 57 -14.40 6.36 -5.61
C LYS A 57 -13.78 5.06 -5.09
N VAL A 58 -12.58 5.10 -4.51
CA VAL A 58 -11.93 3.88 -3.97
C VAL A 58 -12.76 3.26 -2.86
N LYS A 59 -13.29 4.07 -1.93
CA LYS A 59 -14.18 3.61 -0.84
C LYS A 59 -15.47 2.99 -1.39
N THR A 60 -16.07 3.59 -2.42
CA THR A 60 -17.28 3.04 -3.05
C THR A 60 -17.02 1.67 -3.65
N TYR A 61 -15.92 1.53 -4.40
CA TYR A 61 -15.55 0.26 -5.00
C TYR A 61 -15.19 -0.82 -3.98
N VAL A 62 -14.40 -0.48 -2.95
CA VAL A 62 -13.97 -1.49 -1.97
C VAL A 62 -15.15 -2.03 -1.17
N LYS A 63 -16.17 -1.19 -0.90
CA LYS A 63 -17.42 -1.60 -0.25
C LYS A 63 -18.24 -2.57 -1.09
N ALA A 64 -18.16 -2.47 -2.41
CA ALA A 64 -18.80 -3.39 -3.34
C ALA A 64 -18.00 -4.68 -3.58
N HIS A 65 -16.79 -4.80 -3.03
CA HIS A 65 -15.94 -5.96 -3.23
C HIS A 65 -16.51 -7.19 -2.49
N PRO A 66 -16.51 -8.40 -3.09
CA PRO A 66 -17.08 -9.61 -2.46
C PRO A 66 -16.49 -9.94 -1.08
N ALA A 67 -15.22 -9.62 -0.87
CA ALA A 67 -14.52 -9.82 0.41
C ALA A 67 -14.67 -8.64 1.41
N TYR A 68 -15.50 -7.63 1.13
CA TYR A 68 -15.61 -6.45 1.98
C TYR A 68 -16.08 -6.76 3.41
N ASP A 69 -17.06 -7.65 3.55
CA ASP A 69 -17.54 -8.09 4.86
C ASP A 69 -16.38 -8.61 5.73
N TRP A 70 -15.44 -9.36 5.14
CA TRP A 70 -14.23 -9.79 5.83
C TRP A 70 -13.30 -8.61 6.17
N PHE A 71 -12.98 -7.76 5.19
CA PHE A 71 -12.08 -6.62 5.41
C PHE A 71 -12.57 -5.69 6.52
N SER A 72 -13.87 -5.39 6.54
CA SER A 72 -14.50 -4.44 7.47
C SER A 72 -14.40 -4.86 8.94
N LYS A 73 -14.24 -6.16 9.21
CA LYS A 73 -14.14 -6.74 10.56
C LYS A 73 -12.72 -6.71 11.12
N VAL A 74 -11.71 -6.42 10.30
CA VAL A 74 -10.31 -6.47 10.73
C VAL A 74 -9.86 -5.10 11.26
N LYS A 75 -9.65 -5.02 12.58
CA LYS A 75 -9.11 -3.82 13.23
C LYS A 75 -7.76 -3.42 12.61
N GLY A 76 -7.66 -2.19 12.12
CA GLY A 76 -6.48 -1.67 11.44
C GLY A 76 -6.53 -1.74 9.91
N VAL A 77 -7.59 -2.31 9.34
CA VAL A 77 -7.87 -2.30 7.90
C VAL A 77 -8.93 -1.24 7.62
N GLY A 78 -8.51 -0.07 7.13
CA GLY A 78 -9.45 0.97 6.67
C GLY A 78 -9.74 0.82 5.18
N ASP A 79 -10.97 1.16 4.77
CA ASP A 79 -11.50 1.09 3.40
C ASP A 79 -10.48 1.59 2.36
N LEU A 80 -9.86 2.74 2.62
CA LEU A 80 -8.93 3.35 1.68
C LEU A 80 -7.65 2.53 1.48
N ASN A 81 -7.05 2.02 2.57
CA ASN A 81 -5.78 1.29 2.50
C ASN A 81 -5.98 -0.09 1.85
N ILE A 82 -7.06 -0.79 2.21
CA ILE A 82 -7.37 -2.08 1.59
C ILE A 82 -7.82 -1.91 0.15
N GLY A 83 -8.60 -0.87 -0.14
CA GLY A 83 -8.99 -0.48 -1.50
C GLY A 83 -7.76 -0.35 -2.40
N LYS A 84 -6.77 0.46 -2.00
CA LYS A 84 -5.52 0.63 -2.74
C LYS A 84 -4.73 -0.67 -2.98
N VAL A 85 -4.87 -1.69 -2.12
CA VAL A 85 -4.25 -3.00 -2.32
C VAL A 85 -5.05 -3.82 -3.32
N VAL A 86 -6.34 -4.02 -3.07
CA VAL A 86 -7.19 -4.90 -3.91
C VAL A 86 -7.39 -4.32 -5.31
N SER A 87 -7.38 -2.99 -5.48
CA SER A 87 -7.43 -2.34 -6.78
C SER A 87 -6.30 -2.73 -7.72
N LEU A 88 -5.12 -3.02 -7.18
CA LEU A 88 -3.93 -3.33 -7.97
C LEU A 88 -3.76 -4.83 -8.23
N ILE A 89 -4.68 -5.65 -7.74
CA ILE A 89 -4.64 -7.10 -7.85
C ILE A 89 -5.75 -7.55 -8.77
N ASP A 90 -5.34 -8.14 -9.90
CA ASP A 90 -6.23 -8.97 -10.71
C ASP A 90 -6.00 -10.43 -10.33
N ILE A 91 -6.92 -10.99 -9.54
CA ILE A 91 -6.80 -12.35 -9.02
C ILE A 91 -6.86 -13.40 -10.13
N GLN A 92 -7.53 -13.11 -11.27
CA GLN A 92 -7.71 -14.07 -12.36
C GLN A 92 -6.41 -14.30 -13.14
N LYS A 93 -5.47 -13.34 -13.09
CA LYS A 93 -4.14 -13.48 -13.69
C LYS A 93 -3.18 -14.32 -12.83
N ALA A 94 -3.48 -14.51 -11.54
CA ALA A 94 -2.62 -15.24 -10.63
C ALA A 94 -3.04 -16.73 -10.56
N SER A 95 -2.37 -17.59 -11.33
CA SER A 95 -2.67 -19.03 -11.30
C SER A 95 -2.35 -19.72 -9.97
N GLN A 96 -1.55 -19.09 -9.11
CA GLN A 96 -1.14 -19.60 -7.79
C GLN A 96 -0.91 -18.43 -6.83
N VAL A 97 -1.11 -18.67 -5.52
CA VAL A 97 -0.88 -17.67 -4.46
C VAL A 97 0.57 -17.17 -4.46
N SER A 98 1.53 -18.06 -4.71
CA SER A 98 2.96 -17.71 -4.80
C SER A 98 3.25 -16.69 -5.91
N LYS A 99 2.55 -16.76 -7.05
CA LYS A 99 2.66 -15.79 -8.14
C LYS A 99 2.12 -14.42 -7.74
N LEU A 100 0.98 -14.39 -7.06
CA LEU A 100 0.44 -13.13 -6.50
C LEU A 100 1.41 -12.52 -5.49
N TRP A 101 1.98 -13.34 -4.62
CA TRP A 101 2.95 -12.89 -3.60
C TRP A 101 4.21 -12.28 -4.23
N ARG A 102 4.73 -12.92 -5.29
CA ARG A 102 5.85 -12.39 -6.08
C ARG A 102 5.47 -11.08 -6.80
N PHE A 103 4.28 -11.02 -7.41
CA PHE A 103 3.77 -9.80 -8.06
C PHE A 103 3.56 -8.63 -7.08
N ALA A 104 3.20 -8.91 -5.82
CA ALA A 104 3.12 -7.92 -4.75
C ALA A 104 4.50 -7.52 -4.19
N GLY A 105 5.59 -8.08 -4.71
CA GLY A 105 6.96 -7.74 -4.33
C GLY A 105 7.42 -8.34 -3.00
N MET A 106 6.74 -9.41 -2.57
CA MET A 106 7.01 -10.16 -1.33
C MET A 106 7.61 -11.55 -1.62
N GLY A 107 8.02 -11.80 -2.87
CA GLY A 107 8.60 -13.06 -3.33
C GLY A 107 9.87 -13.46 -2.56
N VAL A 108 10.06 -14.77 -2.43
CA VAL A 108 11.26 -15.39 -1.86
C VAL A 108 11.87 -16.28 -2.94
N LEU A 109 13.13 -16.02 -3.28
CA LEU A 109 13.91 -16.82 -4.22
C LEU A 109 15.12 -17.39 -3.49
N ASN A 110 15.33 -18.71 -3.57
CA ASN A 110 16.46 -19.41 -2.93
C ASN A 110 16.60 -19.07 -1.44
N GLY A 111 15.47 -19.05 -0.71
CA GLY A 111 15.43 -18.75 0.73
C GLY A 111 15.63 -17.27 1.09
N LYS A 112 15.79 -16.36 0.12
CA LYS A 112 16.02 -14.93 0.38
C LYS A 112 14.90 -14.07 -0.23
N ALA A 113 14.56 -12.98 0.45
CA ALA A 113 13.64 -11.98 -0.09
C ALA A 113 14.17 -11.43 -1.42
N GLU A 114 13.33 -11.45 -2.46
CA GLU A 114 13.71 -10.99 -3.79
C GLU A 114 14.01 -9.48 -3.77
N ARG A 115 15.20 -9.10 -4.27
CA ARG A 115 15.67 -7.71 -4.32
C ARG A 115 15.69 -7.19 -5.74
N MET A 116 15.63 -5.87 -5.89
CA MET A 116 15.84 -5.22 -7.17
C MET A 116 17.30 -5.40 -7.59
N GLN A 117 17.52 -5.78 -8.84
CA GLN A 117 18.86 -5.84 -9.45
C GLN A 117 19.00 -4.71 -10.46
N ALA A 118 20.18 -4.08 -10.50
CA ALA A 118 20.45 -3.02 -11.45
C ALA A 118 20.42 -3.57 -12.88
N GLY A 119 19.76 -2.86 -13.80
CA GLY A 119 19.62 -3.27 -15.20
C GLY A 119 18.47 -4.25 -15.48
N GLU A 120 17.84 -4.83 -14.46
CA GLU A 120 16.72 -5.76 -14.66
C GLU A 120 15.36 -5.07 -14.61
N LYS A 121 14.42 -5.58 -15.43
CA LYS A 121 13.01 -5.18 -15.34
C LYS A 121 12.42 -5.69 -14.02
N LEU A 122 11.63 -4.84 -13.36
CA LEU A 122 10.94 -5.26 -12.14
C LEU A 122 9.93 -6.37 -12.42
N HIS A 123 10.00 -7.41 -11.59
CA HIS A 123 9.09 -8.56 -11.58
C HIS A 123 7.80 -8.31 -10.77
N TYR A 124 7.68 -7.15 -10.11
CA TYR A 124 6.58 -6.81 -9.20
C TYR A 124 6.05 -5.40 -9.41
N ASN A 125 4.81 -5.18 -8.95
CA ASN A 125 4.21 -3.86 -8.93
C ASN A 125 4.71 -3.06 -7.71
N LYS A 126 5.51 -2.02 -7.96
CA LYS A 126 6.09 -1.16 -6.90
C LYS A 126 5.03 -0.47 -6.04
N ILE A 127 3.93 -0.02 -6.66
CA ILE A 127 2.86 0.69 -5.95
C ILE A 127 2.15 -0.30 -5.03
N LEU A 128 1.82 -1.50 -5.53
CA LEU A 128 1.22 -2.57 -4.72
C LEU A 128 2.12 -2.93 -3.52
N LYS A 129 3.43 -3.12 -3.73
CA LYS A 129 4.39 -3.38 -2.64
C LYS A 129 4.33 -2.29 -1.56
N SER A 130 4.31 -1.02 -1.96
CA SER A 130 4.18 0.11 -1.02
C SER A 130 2.84 0.12 -0.29
N MET A 131 1.73 -0.22 -0.97
CA MET A 131 0.40 -0.28 -0.33
C MET A 131 0.30 -1.45 0.66
N CYS A 132 0.84 -2.62 0.31
CA CYS A 132 0.95 -3.77 1.23
C CYS A 132 1.73 -3.40 2.50
N TRP A 133 2.84 -2.68 2.37
CA TRP A 133 3.61 -2.22 3.53
C TRP A 133 2.81 -1.24 4.41
N ARG A 134 2.08 -0.28 3.81
CA ARG A 134 1.21 0.66 4.55
C ARG A 134 0.12 -0.08 5.32
N LEU A 135 -0.54 -1.05 4.69
CA LEU A 135 -1.57 -1.87 5.31
C LEU A 135 -1.00 -2.69 6.47
N ALA A 136 0.14 -3.37 6.27
CA ALA A 136 0.82 -4.12 7.32
C ALA A 136 1.17 -3.24 8.53
N LYS A 137 1.74 -2.04 8.30
CA LYS A 137 2.04 -1.09 9.38
C LYS A 137 0.78 -0.62 10.12
N SER A 138 -0.34 -0.45 9.41
CA SER A 138 -1.63 -0.11 10.02
C SER A 138 -2.11 -1.21 10.96
N LEU A 139 -2.09 -2.46 10.50
CA LEU A 139 -2.46 -3.64 11.30
C LEU A 139 -1.63 -3.76 12.60
N ILE A 140 -0.31 -3.57 12.50
CA ILE A 140 0.59 -3.62 13.66
C ILE A 140 0.30 -2.48 14.64
N ARG A 141 0.07 -1.25 14.15
CA ARG A 141 -0.22 -0.10 15.01
C ARG A 141 -1.58 -0.18 15.69
N ALA A 142 -2.55 -0.81 15.05
CA ALA A 142 -3.90 -0.93 15.58
C ALA A 142 -4.00 -1.87 16.80
N LYS A 143 -2.98 -2.71 17.04
CA LYS A 143 -2.92 -3.66 18.16
C LYS A 143 -4.24 -4.44 18.32
N GLY A 144 -4.69 -5.05 17.22
CA GLY A 144 -5.88 -5.92 17.19
C GLY A 144 -5.53 -7.40 17.20
N ALA A 145 -6.48 -8.27 16.88
CA ALA A 145 -6.28 -9.72 16.82
C ALA A 145 -5.07 -10.14 15.95
N TYR A 146 -4.89 -9.49 14.80
CA TYR A 146 -3.73 -9.73 13.92
C TYR A 146 -2.39 -9.43 14.61
N TYR A 147 -2.33 -8.43 15.49
CA TYR A 147 -1.08 -8.05 16.16
C TYR A 147 -0.63 -9.13 17.16
N GLU A 148 -1.56 -9.74 17.89
CA GLU A 148 -1.23 -10.84 18.80
C GLU A 148 -0.79 -12.08 18.02
N PHE A 149 -1.53 -12.45 16.96
CA PHE A 149 -1.10 -13.50 16.03
C PHE A 149 0.30 -13.22 15.46
N TYR A 150 0.58 -11.99 15.04
CA TYR A 150 1.88 -11.59 14.52
C TYR A 150 3.00 -11.76 15.56
N LYS A 151 2.77 -11.37 16.81
CA LYS A 151 3.75 -11.54 17.90
C LYS A 151 4.06 -13.01 18.14
N GLU A 152 3.04 -13.84 18.23
CA GLU A 152 3.19 -15.29 18.43
C GLU A 152 3.98 -15.92 17.27
N GLN A 153 3.60 -15.62 16.03
CA GLN A 153 4.30 -16.15 14.86
C GLN A 153 5.73 -15.64 14.76
N LYS A 154 5.97 -14.36 15.10
CA LYS A 154 7.32 -13.80 15.12
C LYS A 154 8.18 -14.52 16.15
N ALA A 155 7.69 -14.72 17.37
CA ALA A 155 8.42 -15.44 18.41
C ALA A 155 8.74 -16.88 17.98
N ARG A 156 7.75 -17.62 17.47
CA ARG A 156 7.93 -18.99 16.97
C ARG A 156 8.99 -19.07 15.88
N LEU A 157 8.95 -18.16 14.90
CA LEU A 157 9.91 -18.14 13.80
C LEU A 157 11.30 -17.73 14.28
N THR A 158 11.40 -16.78 15.20
CA THR A 158 12.66 -16.36 15.80
C THR A 158 13.33 -17.52 16.53
N THR A 159 12.61 -18.22 17.42
CA THR A 159 13.16 -19.39 18.14
C THR A 159 13.62 -20.50 17.20
N ARG A 160 12.86 -20.79 16.13
CA ARG A 160 13.26 -21.79 15.14
C ARG A 160 14.55 -21.39 14.43
N LEU A 161 14.63 -20.14 13.96
CA LEU A 161 15.77 -19.63 13.22
C LEU A 161 17.03 -19.51 14.10
N GLU A 162 16.88 -19.15 15.38
CA GLU A 162 17.97 -19.19 16.37
C GLU A 162 18.48 -20.63 16.57
N GLY A 163 17.57 -21.61 16.65
CA GLY A 163 17.92 -23.04 16.71
C GLY A 163 18.64 -23.53 15.45
N ASP A 164 18.30 -22.98 14.29
CA ASP A 164 18.97 -23.24 13.00
C ASP A 164 20.29 -22.45 12.85
N GLY A 165 20.72 -21.70 13.86
CA GLY A 165 21.99 -20.96 13.89
C GLY A 165 21.97 -19.59 13.20
N PHE A 166 20.80 -19.04 12.87
CA PHE A 166 20.67 -17.69 12.33
C PHE A 166 20.59 -16.65 13.45
N THR A 167 21.38 -15.58 13.35
CA THR A 167 21.25 -14.38 14.20
C THR A 167 20.22 -13.42 13.59
N ILE A 168 19.23 -12.99 14.38
CA ILE A 168 18.05 -12.22 13.91
C ILE A 168 17.98 -10.84 14.56
#